data_AF-A0A9D2U1W6-F1
#
_entry.id   AF-A0A9D2U1W6-F1
#
_cell.length_a   1.000
_cell.length_b   1.000
_cell.length_c   1.000
_cell.angle_alpha   90.00
_cell.angle_beta   90.00
_cell.angle_gamma   90.00
#
_symmetry.space_group_name_H-M   'P 1'
#
loop_
_entity.id
_entity.type
_entity.pdbx_description
1 polymer ?
#
loop_
_entity_poly.entity_id
_entity_poly.type
_entity_poly.pdbx_seq_one_letter_code
_entity_poly.pdbx_strand_id
1 'polypeptide(L)'
;YWVHYTVDCLRMLVTGQAGLQDLSGPVGIVNVVNDVYETAAPAGMAAIALSMLNFGTLLTANLGIMNLLPLPALDGGRLVFLIIEAVRKKRVPPEKEGMVHFAGFAALMILMVVVMYNDIMKLF
;
A
#
# COMPACT_ATOMS: atom_id res chain seq x y z
N TYR A 1 -5.69 -17.67 1.10
CA TYR A 1 -4.25 -17.55 1.37
C TYR A 1 -3.77 -16.11 1.30
N TRP A 2 -3.70 -15.45 0.14
CA TRP A 2 -3.14 -14.08 0.01
C TRP A 2 -3.81 -13.00 0.89
N VAL A 3 -5.14 -12.97 0.95
CA VAL A 3 -5.89 -12.02 1.79
C VAL A 3 -5.57 -12.20 3.29
N HIS A 4 -5.43 -13.44 3.76
CA HIS A 4 -5.06 -13.71 5.14
C HIS A 4 -3.65 -13.21 5.45
N TYR A 5 -2.69 -13.43 4.55
CA TYR A 5 -1.33 -12.89 4.70
C TYR A 5 -1.32 -11.36 4.81
N THR A 6 -2.06 -10.66 3.95
CA THR A 6 -2.14 -9.20 4.04
C THR A 6 -2.75 -8.73 5.37
N VAL A 7 -3.80 -9.39 5.84
CA VAL A 7 -4.44 -9.05 7.13
C VAL A 7 -3.50 -9.29 8.31
N ASP A 8 -2.73 -10.38 8.30
CA ASP A 8 -1.77 -10.66 9.36
C ASP A 8 -0.57 -9.69 9.33
N CYS A 9 -0.07 -9.31 8.14
CA CYS A 9 0.94 -8.25 8.00
C CYS A 9 0.42 -6.90 8.54
N LEU A 10 -0.84 -6.55 8.27
CA LEU A 10 -1.46 -5.34 8.81
C LEU A 10 -1.54 -5.39 10.35
N ARG A 11 -1.85 -6.55 10.94
CA ARG A 11 -1.80 -6.71 12.39
C ARG A 11 -0.38 -6.51 12.93
N MET A 12 0.63 -7.07 12.28
CA MET A 12 2.04 -6.93 12.69
C MET A 12 2.54 -5.48 12.59
N LEU A 13 2.07 -4.72 11.59
CA LEU A 13 2.34 -3.28 11.47
C LEU A 13 1.69 -2.50 12.61
N VAL A 14 0.45 -2.80 12.96
CA VAL A 14 -0.28 -2.12 14.05
C VAL A 14 0.28 -2.50 15.43
N THR A 15 0.80 -3.72 15.61
CA THR A 15 1.44 -4.17 16.85
C THR A 15 2.92 -3.77 16.96
N GLY A 16 3.48 -3.08 15.94
CA GLY A 16 4.86 -2.60 15.94
C GLY A 16 5.92 -3.71 15.78
N GLN A 17 5.51 -4.91 15.36
CA GLN A 17 6.42 -6.03 15.09
C GLN A 17 7.09 -5.94 13.70
N ALA A 18 6.58 -5.09 12.82
CA ALA A 18 7.19 -4.76 11.53
C ALA A 18 7.84 -3.37 11.59
N GLY A 19 9.14 -3.27 11.30
CA GLY A 19 9.89 -2.02 11.34
C GLY A 19 9.91 -1.28 10.00
N LEU A 20 10.32 0.00 10.01
CA LEU A 20 10.59 0.80 8.78
C LEU A 20 11.65 0.15 7.85
N GLN A 21 12.42 -0.78 8.39
CA GLN A 21 13.39 -1.59 7.65
C GLN A 21 12.72 -2.65 6.76
N ASP A 22 11.59 -3.20 7.19
CA ASP A 22 10.81 -4.22 6.48
C ASP A 22 9.81 -3.60 5.47
N LEU A 23 9.61 -2.28 5.56
CA LEU A 23 8.86 -1.50 4.59
C LEU A 23 9.73 -1.24 3.37
N SER A 24 9.44 -1.96 2.28
CA SER A 24 10.00 -1.68 0.96
C SER A 24 9.22 -0.54 0.31
N GLY A 25 9.90 0.53 -0.04
CA GLY A 25 9.32 1.59 -0.86
C GLY A 25 9.26 1.23 -2.35
N PRO A 26 8.89 2.20 -3.20
CA PRO A 26 8.75 1.99 -4.64
C PRO A 26 10.02 1.45 -5.30
N VAL A 27 11.20 1.85 -4.81
CA VAL A 27 12.49 1.42 -5.36
C VAL A 27 12.79 -0.01 -4.91
N GLY A 28 12.51 -0.35 -3.64
CA GLY A 28 12.59 -1.73 -3.15
C GLY A 28 11.70 -2.70 -3.95
N ILE A 29 10.47 -2.27 -4.32
CA ILE A 29 9.57 -3.09 -5.13
C ILE A 29 10.16 -3.39 -6.52
N VAL A 30 10.84 -2.43 -7.16
CA VAL A 30 11.51 -2.67 -8.45
C VAL A 30 12.59 -3.75 -8.33
N ASN A 31 13.35 -3.76 -7.23
CA ASN A 31 14.34 -4.80 -6.99
C ASN A 31 13.70 -6.17 -6.81
N VAL A 32 12.60 -6.26 -6.05
CA VAL A 32 11.85 -7.53 -5.91
C VAL A 32 11.31 -8.01 -7.26
N VAL A 33 10.83 -7.09 -8.11
CA VAL A 33 10.40 -7.44 -9.48
C VAL A 33 11.56 -8.01 -10.30
N ASN A 34 12.75 -7.42 -10.19
CA ASN A 34 13.95 -7.94 -10.85
C ASN A 34 14.31 -9.34 -10.32
N ASP A 35 14.25 -9.56 -9.01
CA ASP A 35 14.54 -10.87 -8.40
C ASP A 35 13.55 -11.95 -8.88
N VAL A 36 12.25 -11.63 -8.92
CA VAL A 36 11.21 -12.54 -9.44
C VAL A 36 11.44 -12.82 -10.92
N TYR A 37 11.88 -11.82 -11.69
CA TYR A 37 12.23 -11.99 -13.10
C TYR A 37 13.45 -12.90 -13.28
N GLU A 38 14.56 -12.61 -12.61
CA GLU A 38 15.79 -13.39 -12.71
C GLU A 38 15.60 -14.85 -12.27
N THR A 39 14.79 -15.08 -11.24
CA THR A 39 14.47 -16.44 -10.76
C THR A 39 13.62 -17.22 -11.77
N ALA A 40 12.71 -16.54 -12.47
CA ALA A 40 11.82 -17.18 -13.44
C ALA A 40 12.41 -17.27 -14.86
N ALA A 41 13.38 -16.41 -15.19
CA ALA A 41 14.07 -16.36 -16.47
C ALA A 41 14.64 -17.70 -16.95
N PRO A 42 15.34 -18.50 -16.12
CA PRO A 42 15.88 -19.79 -16.55
C PRO A 42 14.79 -20.84 -16.85
N ALA A 43 13.57 -20.66 -16.33
CA ALA A 43 12.44 -21.56 -16.56
C ALA A 43 11.61 -21.20 -17.82
N GLY A 44 11.98 -20.12 -18.53
CA GLY A 44 11.37 -19.71 -19.80
C GLY A 44 10.16 -18.77 -19.66
N MET A 45 9.65 -18.30 -20.80
CA MET A 45 8.64 -17.23 -20.86
C MET A 45 7.32 -17.56 -20.14
N ALA A 46 6.90 -18.82 -20.15
CA ALA A 46 5.69 -19.26 -19.45
C ALA A 46 5.85 -19.14 -17.92
N ALA A 47 7.04 -19.46 -17.39
CA ALA A 47 7.33 -19.36 -15.96
C ALA A 47 7.46 -17.90 -15.50
N ILE A 48 8.06 -17.03 -16.33
CA ILE A 48 8.07 -15.58 -16.08
C ILE A 48 6.65 -15.05 -15.99
N ALA A 49 5.81 -15.36 -16.96
CA ALA A 49 4.41 -14.91 -16.98
C ALA A 49 3.64 -15.38 -15.74
N LEU A 50 3.79 -16.66 -15.36
CA LEU A 50 3.12 -17.20 -14.18
C LEU A 50 3.60 -16.53 -12.88
N SER A 51 4.92 -16.31 -12.75
CA SER A 51 5.52 -15.71 -11.55
C SER A 51 5.12 -14.24 -11.41
N MET A 52 5.12 -13.49 -12.52
CA MET A 52 4.67 -12.10 -12.54
C MET A 52 3.17 -11.96 -12.26
N LEU A 53 2.35 -12.88 -12.78
CA LEU A 53 0.91 -12.88 -12.50
C LEU A 53 0.64 -13.20 -11.02
N ASN A 54 1.39 -14.13 -10.44
CA ASN A 54 1.30 -14.45 -9.02
C ASN A 54 1.73 -13.26 -8.13
N PHE A 55 2.86 -12.62 -8.47
CA PHE A 55 3.32 -11.41 -7.78
C PHE A 55 2.33 -10.25 -7.92
N GLY A 56 1.82 -10.01 -9.14
CA GLY A 56 0.78 -9.01 -9.40
C GLY A 56 -0.53 -9.28 -8.66
N THR A 57 -0.90 -10.55 -8.46
CA THR A 57 -2.05 -10.93 -7.64
C THR A 57 -1.82 -10.57 -6.17
N LEU A 58 -0.64 -10.85 -5.63
CA LEU A 58 -0.26 -10.41 -4.29
C LEU A 58 -0.31 -8.89 -4.16
N LEU A 59 0.26 -8.14 -5.12
CA LEU A 59 0.26 -6.68 -5.08
C LEU A 59 -1.16 -6.11 -5.14
N THR A 60 -1.99 -6.63 -6.04
CA THR A 60 -3.38 -6.20 -6.20
C THR A 60 -4.20 -6.45 -4.95
N ALA A 61 -4.04 -7.63 -4.32
CA ALA A 61 -4.70 -7.93 -3.05
C ALA A 61 -4.28 -6.97 -1.93
N ASN A 62 -2.97 -6.68 -1.82
CA ASN A 62 -2.45 -5.74 -0.83
C ASN A 62 -2.95 -4.31 -1.06
N LEU A 63 -2.89 -3.82 -2.30
CA LEU A 63 -3.40 -2.51 -2.67
C LEU A 63 -4.91 -2.39 -2.44
N GLY A 64 -5.69 -3.43 -2.75
CA GLY A 64 -7.12 -3.46 -2.49
C GLY A 64 -7.44 -3.32 -1.00
N ILE A 65 -6.70 -4.02 -0.13
CA ILE A 65 -6.90 -3.93 1.32
C ILE A 65 -6.41 -2.58 1.87
N MET A 66 -5.25 -2.09 1.41
CA MET A 66 -4.72 -0.77 1.79
C MET A 66 -5.65 0.36 1.37
N ASN A 67 -6.29 0.28 0.20
CA ASN A 67 -7.25 1.26 -0.27
C ASN A 67 -8.53 1.29 0.57
N LEU A 68 -8.88 0.20 1.26
CA LEU A 68 -10.03 0.15 2.18
C LEU A 68 -9.71 0.69 3.57
N LEU A 69 -8.43 0.95 3.89
CA LEU A 69 -8.06 1.55 5.17
C LEU A 69 -8.60 2.98 5.29
N PRO A 70 -8.90 3.45 6.52
CA PRO A 70 -9.43 4.80 6.79
C PRO A 70 -8.33 5.86 6.69
N LEU A 71 -7.59 5.91 5.57
CA LEU A 71 -6.51 6.86 5.34
C LEU A 71 -7.02 8.05 4.49
N PRO A 72 -6.77 9.29 4.92
CA PRO A 72 -7.12 10.47 4.13
C PRO A 72 -6.31 10.49 2.83
N ALA A 73 -7.00 10.71 1.71
CA ALA A 73 -6.56 10.59 0.30
C ALA A 73 -6.80 9.24 -0.41
N LEU A 74 -7.18 8.17 0.30
CA LEU A 74 -7.54 6.86 -0.29
C LEU A 74 -9.07 6.65 -0.33
N ASP A 75 -9.53 5.72 -1.17
CA ASP A 75 -10.95 5.40 -1.38
C ASP A 75 -11.69 5.05 -0.07
N GLY A 76 -11.01 4.35 0.85
CA GLY A 76 -11.52 3.95 2.16
C GLY A 76 -11.72 5.11 3.14
N GLY A 77 -10.94 6.20 3.01
CA GLY A 77 -11.14 7.42 3.79
C GLY A 77 -12.52 8.04 3.51
N ARG A 78 -12.86 8.15 2.23
CA ARG A 78 -14.18 8.63 1.78
C ARG A 78 -15.31 7.68 2.21
N LEU A 79 -15.08 6.37 2.12
CA LEU A 79 -16.05 5.36 2.59
C LEU A 79 -16.37 5.53 4.08
N VAL A 80 -15.35 5.79 4.91
CA VAL A 80 -15.52 6.02 6.35
C VAL A 80 -16.28 7.31 6.62
N PHE A 81 -15.99 8.39 5.89
CA PHE A 81 -16.79 9.62 5.98
C PHE A 81 -18.25 9.38 5.60
N LEU A 82 -18.51 8.62 4.53
CA LEU A 82 -19.86 8.26 4.10
C LEU A 82 -20.59 7.42 5.17
N ILE A 83 -19.91 6.46 5.80
CA ILE A 83 -20.48 5.66 6.91
C ILE A 83 -20.81 6.58 8.11
N ILE A 84 -19.91 7.49 8.47
CA ILE A 84 -20.14 8.47 9.54
C ILE A 84 -21.32 9.38 9.20
N GLU A 85 -21.45 9.80 7.93
CA GLU A 85 -22.53 10.63 7.43
C GLU A 85 -23.88 9.89 7.47
N ALA A 86 -23.89 8.61 7.10
CA ALA A 86 -25.06 7.72 7.18
C ALA A 86 -25.52 7.52 8.63
N VAL A 87 -24.58 7.36 9.58
CA VAL A 87 -24.88 7.23 11.02
C VAL A 87 -25.34 8.56 11.63
N ARG A 88 -24.67 9.68 11.32
CA ARG A 88 -25.03 11.01 11.84
C ARG A 88 -26.25 11.63 11.17
N LYS A 89 -26.69 11.12 10.01
CA LYS A 89 -27.73 11.70 9.14
C LYS A 89 -27.54 13.20 8.83
N LYS A 90 -26.32 13.72 9.00
CA LYS A 90 -25.96 15.13 8.77
C LYS A 90 -24.78 15.17 7.83
N ARG A 91 -24.92 15.95 6.76
CA ARG A 91 -23.87 16.06 5.75
C ARG A 91 -22.60 16.62 6.36
N VAL A 92 -21.47 15.98 6.10
CA VAL A 92 -20.16 16.55 6.43
C VAL A 92 -19.90 17.64 5.39
N PRO A 93 -19.56 18.88 5.79
CA PRO A 93 -19.31 19.94 4.82
C PRO A 93 -18.11 19.55 3.93
N PRO A 94 -18.27 19.62 2.59
CA PRO A 94 -17.25 19.17 1.63
C PRO A 94 -15.93 19.93 1.74
N GLU A 95 -15.97 21.18 2.24
CA GLU A 95 -14.78 21.98 2.54
C GLU A 95 -13.89 21.33 3.61
N LYS A 96 -14.50 20.73 4.65
CA LYS A 96 -13.74 20.06 5.73
C LYS A 96 -13.21 18.70 5.30
N GLU A 97 -13.98 17.96 4.50
CA GLU A 97 -13.52 16.72 3.89
C GLU A 97 -12.33 16.98 2.95
N GLY A 98 -12.44 17.99 2.08
CA GLY A 98 -11.37 18.40 1.17
C GLY A 98 -10.09 18.83 1.90
N MET A 99 -10.20 19.59 2.99
CA MET A 99 -9.04 19.98 3.81
C MET A 99 -8.35 18.77 4.45
N VAL A 100 -9.10 17.82 5.00
CA VAL A 100 -8.54 16.62 5.63
C VAL A 100 -7.89 15.72 4.58
N HIS A 101 -8.54 15.54 3.43
CA HIS A 101 -7.97 14.80 2.30
C HIS A 101 -6.69 15.45 1.78
N PHE A 102 -6.66 16.78 1.64
CA PHE A 102 -5.48 17.51 1.19
C PHE A 102 -4.32 17.42 2.19
N ALA A 103 -4.60 17.60 3.49
CA ALA A 103 -3.59 17.45 4.53
C ALA A 103 -3.05 16.01 4.59
N GLY A 104 -3.93 15.01 4.48
CA GLY A 104 -3.55 13.60 4.40
C GLY A 104 -2.69 13.30 3.17
N PHE A 105 -3.10 13.80 2.01
CA PHE A 105 -2.34 13.65 0.77
C PHE A 105 -0.95 14.29 0.88
N ALA A 106 -0.85 15.51 1.42
CA ALA A 106 0.43 16.17 1.65
C ALA A 106 1.34 15.37 2.60
N ALA A 107 0.78 14.82 3.69
CA ALA A 107 1.53 13.96 4.61
C ALA A 107 2.01 12.66 3.94
N LEU A 108 1.16 12.03 3.11
CA LEU A 108 1.54 10.84 2.33
C LEU A 108 2.63 11.14 1.30
N MET A 109 2.56 12.30 0.63
CA MET A 109 3.61 12.73 -0.31
C MET A 109 4.96 12.94 0.41
N ILE A 110 4.95 13.53 1.60
CA ILE A 110 6.17 13.67 2.42
C ILE A 110 6.70 12.29 2.81
N LEU A 111 5.83 11.39 3.28
CA LEU A 111 6.22 10.02 3.64
C LEU A 111 6.84 9.28 2.45
N MET A 112 6.27 9.44 1.24
CA MET A 112 6.79 8.83 0.02
C MET A 112 8.23 9.29 -0.28
N VAL A 113 8.52 10.58 -0.14
CA VAL A 113 9.87 11.12 -0.31
C VAL A 113 10.83 10.55 0.73
N VAL A 114 10.41 10.47 2.00
CA VAL A 114 11.23 9.92 3.09
C VAL A 114 11.55 8.44 2.86
N VAL A 115 10.55 7.64 2.50
CA VAL A 115 10.72 6.21 2.23
C VAL A 115 11.59 5.99 1.00
N MET A 116 11.38 6.74 -0.07
CA MET A 116 12.21 6.67 -1.28
C MET A 116 13.68 7.02 -0.99
N TYR A 117 13.94 8.04 -0.17
CA TYR A 117 15.30 8.39 0.25
C TYR A 117 15.94 7.26 1.07
N ASN A 118 15.18 6.66 1.99
CA ASN A 118 15.65 5.54 2.80
C ASN A 118 15.96 4.30 1.93
N ASP A 119 15.09 3.98 0.97
CA ASP A 119 15.34 2.90 0.00
C ASP A 119 16.64 3.12 -0.79
N ILE A 120 16.87 4.34 -1.31
CA ILE A 120 18.11 4.65 -2.05
C ILE A 120 19.34 4.50 -1.15
N MET A 121 19.25 4.94 0.11
CA MET A 121 20.35 4.80 1.06
C MET A 121 20.62 3.35 1.46
N LYS A 122 19.61 2.47 1.47
CA LYS A 122 19.80 1.04 1.70
C LYS A 122 20.45 0.32 0.51
N LEU A 123 20.35 0.89 -0.70
CA LEU A 123 20.87 0.31 -1.93
C LEU A 123 22.32 0.70 -2.25
N PHE A 124 22.84 1.76 -1.62
CA PHE A 124 24.22 2.24 -1.73
C PHE A 124 25.01 1.95 -0.46
#